data_AF-A0A9E2QD57-F1
#
_entry.id   AF-A0A9E2QD57-F1
#
_cell.length_a   1.000
_cell.length_b   1.000
_cell.length_c   1.000
_cell.angle_alpha   90.00
_cell.angle_beta   90.00
_cell.angle_gamma   90.00
#
_symmetry.space_group_name_H-M   'P 1'
#
loop_
_entity.id
_entity.type
_entity.pdbx_description
1 polymer ?
#
loop_
_entity_poly.entity_id
_entity_poly.type
_entity_poly.pdbx_seq_one_letter_code
_entity_poly.pdbx_strand_id
1 'polypeptide(L)' 'MCLNGLQKPPCVHICVTLRHTQPGVARKFIDDLRSAVEHVKKNPTEKGRMAPMYGMAATFPDREMVGDALEMFLDLLYKV' A
#
# COMPACT_ATOMS: atom_id res chain seq x y z
N MET A 1 10.81 -2.26 -3.81
CA MET A 1 10.25 -1.50 -4.95
C MET A 1 9.24 -0.54 -4.36
N CYS A 2 9.52 0.77 -4.41
CA CYS A 2 8.99 1.76 -3.47
C CYS A 2 7.61 2.30 -3.85
N LEU A 3 6.56 1.46 -3.80
CA LEU A 3 5.17 1.90 -3.87
C LEU A 3 4.56 1.82 -2.46
N ASN A 4 4.27 2.97 -1.86
CA ASN A 4 3.81 3.08 -0.48
C ASN A 4 2.36 3.57 -0.43
N GLY A 5 1.55 2.96 0.43
CA GLY A 5 0.26 3.53 0.81
C GLY A 5 0.48 4.65 1.84
N LEU A 6 -0.09 5.83 1.58
CA LEU A 6 -0.11 6.94 2.52
C LEU A 6 -1.52 7.14 3.07
N GLN A 7 -1.60 7.84 4.20
CA GLN A 7 -2.83 8.15 4.90
C GLN A 7 -2.93 9.66 5.09
N LYS A 8 -4.16 10.19 5.22
CA LYS A 8 -4.47 11.61 5.48
C LYS A 8 -4.02 12.58 4.38
N PRO A 9 -4.58 12.52 3.16
CA PRO A 9 -5.66 11.63 2.68
C PRO A 9 -5.15 10.26 2.20
N PRO A 10 -6.03 9.25 2.01
CA PRO A 10 -5.63 7.97 1.43
C PRO A 10 -5.06 8.15 0.02
N CYS A 11 -3.80 7.77 -0.19
CA CYS A 11 -3.19 7.79 -1.52
C CYS A 11 -2.07 6.76 -1.65
N VAL A 12 -1.52 6.63 -2.86
CA VAL A 12 -0.34 5.82 -3.14
C VAL A 12 0.77 6.72 -3.66
N HIS A 13 2.00 6.50 -3.21
CA HIS A 13 3.18 7.27 -3.59
C HIS A 13 4.28 6.35 -4.12
N ILE A 14 4.93 6.79 -5.19
CA ILE A 14 6.12 6.15 -5.74
C ILE A 14 7.33 7.09 -5.67
N CYS A 15 8.39 6.66 -4.98
CA CYS A 15 9.67 7.38 -5.00
C CYS A 15 10.48 6.92 -6.23
N VAL A 16 10.55 7.77 -7.24
CA VAL A 16 11.27 7.47 -8.48
C VAL A 16 12.78 7.55 -8.24
N THR A 17 13.48 6.48 -8.59
CA THR A 17 14.94 6.33 -8.50
C THR A 17 15.51 5.85 -9.84
N LEU A 18 16.84 5.79 -9.99
CA LEU A 18 17.53 5.28 -11.20
C LEU A 18 17.09 3.86 -11.62
N ARG A 19 16.54 3.05 -10.71
CA ARG A 19 16.00 1.73 -11.09
C ARG A 19 14.76 1.85 -11.99
N HIS A 20 14.02 2.94 -11.88
CA HIS A 20 12.79 3.18 -12.65
C HIS A 20 13.07 3.75 -14.05
N THR A 21 14.29 4.24 -14.30
CA THR A 21 14.72 4.74 -15.62
C THR A 21 15.20 3.62 -16.54
N GLN A 22 15.30 2.39 -16.04
CA GLN A 22 15.67 1.24 -16.86
C GLN A 22 14.64 1.04 -17.98
N PRO A 23 15.08 0.60 -19.18
CA PRO A 23 14.18 0.43 -20.32
C PRO A 23 12.94 -0.40 -19.98
N GLY A 24 11.77 0.12 -20.31
CA GLY A 24 10.49 -0.56 -20.12
C GLY A 24 9.87 -0.49 -18.72
N VAL A 25 10.61 -0.10 -17.68
CA VAL A 25 10.06 -0.09 -16.30
C VAL A 25 8.93 0.92 -16.13
N ALA A 26 9.11 2.15 -16.62
CA ALA A 26 8.08 3.18 -16.56
C ALA A 26 6.82 2.79 -17.36
N ARG A 27 7.00 2.20 -18.55
CA ARG A 27 5.88 1.77 -19.40
C ARG A 27 5.08 0.66 -18.73
N LYS A 28 5.77 -0.37 -18.22
CA LYS A 28 5.15 -1.47 -17.48
C LYS A 28 4.35 -0.95 -16.28
N PHE A 29 4.91 -0.02 -15.50
CA PHE A 29 4.19 0.58 -14.37
C PHE A 29 2.90 1.28 -14.79
N ILE A 30 2.91 2.06 -15.88
CA ILE A 30 1.72 2.77 -16.38
C ILE A 30 0.67 1.78 -16.88
N ASP A 31 1.07 0.73 -17.60
CA ASP A 31 0.14 -0.27 -18.12
C ASP A 31 -0.51 -1.08 -16.98
N ASP A 32 0.29 -1.49 -15.98
CA ASP A 32 -0.19 -2.16 -14.77
C ASP A 32 -1.16 -1.25 -13.98
N LEU A 33 -0.83 0.03 -13.80
CA LEU A 33 -1.68 1.00 -13.09
C LEU A 33 -3.02 1.21 -13.80
N ARG A 34 -3.02 1.34 -15.12
CA ARG A 34 -4.26 1.45 -15.91
C ARG A 34 -5.16 0.23 -15.72
N SER A 35 -4.58 -0.97 -15.82
CA SER A 35 -5.31 -2.22 -15.61
C SER A 35 -5.93 -2.30 -14.20
N ALA A 36 -5.16 -1.92 -13.16
CA ALA A 36 -5.65 -1.89 -11.79
C ALA A 36 -6.81 -0.90 -11.58
N VAL A 37 -6.70 0.31 -12.14
CA VAL A 37 -7.77 1.32 -12.08
C VAL A 37 -9.03 0.83 -12.78
N GLU A 38 -8.91 0.23 -13.96
CA GLU A 38 -10.06 -0.30 -14.70
C GLU A 38 -10.71 -1.49 -13.97
N HIS A 39 -9.93 -2.34 -13.33
CA HIS A 39 -10.45 -3.41 -12.50
C HIS A 39 -11.26 -2.89 -11.30
N VAL A 40 -10.74 -1.90 -10.56
CA VAL A 40 -11.45 -1.30 -9.41
C VAL A 40 -12.72 -0.56 -9.86
N LYS A 41 -12.68 0.14 -10.99
CA LYS A 41 -13.89 0.78 -11.56
C LYS A 41 -14.98 -0.24 -11.89
N LYS A 42 -14.61 -1.41 -12.39
CA LYS A 42 -15.56 -2.49 -12.72
C LYS A 42 -16.07 -3.23 -11.48
N ASN A 43 -15.27 -3.29 -10.42
CA ASN A 43 -15.59 -4.03 -9.19
C ASN A 43 -15.48 -3.12 -7.94
N PRO A 44 -16.31 -2.08 -7.80
CA PRO A 44 -16.15 -1.06 -6.76
C PRO A 44 -16.39 -1.57 -5.32
N THR A 45 -17.03 -2.73 -5.16
CA THR A 45 -17.33 -3.35 -3.86
C THR A 45 -16.29 -4.41 -3.45
N GLU A 46 -15.32 -4.71 -4.30
CA GLU A 46 -14.32 -5.73 -4.04
C GLU A 46 -13.30 -5.25 -2.99
N LYS A 47 -13.21 -5.98 -1.87
CA LYS A 47 -12.22 -5.73 -0.82
C LYS A 47 -10.95 -6.52 -1.14
N GLY A 48 -9.96 -5.88 -1.77
CA GLY A 48 -8.68 -6.53 -2.11
C GLY A 48 -7.93 -7.06 -0.88
N ARG A 49 -7.04 -8.06 -1.03
CA ARG A 49 -6.42 -8.79 0.10
C ARG A 49 -5.67 -7.92 1.12
N MET A 50 -5.01 -6.84 0.70
CA MET A 50 -4.28 -5.90 1.58
C MET A 50 -4.99 -4.56 1.77
N ALA A 51 -6.07 -4.28 1.02
CA ALA A 51 -6.80 -3.03 1.11
C ALA A 51 -7.44 -2.80 2.52
N PRO A 52 -7.95 -3.85 3.20
CA PRO A 52 -8.39 -3.75 4.59
C PRO A 52 -7.26 -3.41 5.58
N MET A 53 -6.02 -3.85 5.35
CA MET A 53 -4.91 -3.57 6.28
C MET A 53 -4.57 -2.07 6.31
N TYR A 54 -4.48 -1.44 5.14
CA TYR A 54 -4.26 0.01 5.05
C TYR A 54 -5.49 0.84 5.40
N GLY A 55 -6.69 0.33 5.05
CA GLY A 55 -7.97 0.94 5.42
C GLY A 55 -8.19 0.96 6.92
N MET A 56 -8.03 -0.18 7.61
CA MET A 56 -8.10 -0.28 9.06
C MET A 56 -7.02 0.55 9.75
N ALA A 57 -5.78 0.54 9.24
CA ALA A 57 -4.71 1.40 9.73
C ALA A 57 -5.09 2.90 9.71
N ALA A 58 -5.87 3.33 8.71
CA ALA A 58 -6.34 4.70 8.58
C ALA A 58 -7.59 5.01 9.44
N THR A 59 -8.36 3.99 9.84
CA THR A 59 -9.55 4.13 10.70
C THR A 59 -9.29 3.97 12.19
N PHE A 60 -8.09 3.58 12.65
CA PHE A 60 -7.81 3.47 14.08
C PHE A 60 -7.92 4.85 14.76
N PRO A 61 -8.95 5.05 15.61
CA PRO A 61 -9.19 6.34 16.24
C PRO A 61 -8.27 6.56 17.45
N ASP A 62 -7.66 5.50 18.00
CA ASP A 62 -6.83 5.56 19.20
C ASP A 62 -5.35 5.30 18.92
N ARG A 63 -4.50 6.22 19.37
CA ARG A 63 -3.03 6.14 19.19
C ARG A 63 -2.41 4.98 19.97
N GLU A 64 -3.02 4.54 21.07
CA GLU A 64 -2.53 3.43 21.89
C GLU A 64 -2.60 2.08 21.15
N MET A 65 -3.72 1.78 20.47
CA MET A 65 -3.85 0.55 19.68
C MET A 65 -2.82 0.44 18.53
N VAL A 66 -2.39 1.58 17.97
CA VAL A 66 -1.34 1.59 16.93
C VAL A 66 0.02 1.23 17.55
N GLY A 67 0.29 1.68 18.77
CA GLY A 67 1.48 1.30 19.52
C GLY A 67 1.54 -0.21 19.75
N ASP A 68 0.48 -0.79 20.28
CA ASP A 68 0.39 -2.23 20.57
C ASP A 68 0.54 -3.09 19.30
N ALA A 69 -0.05 -2.64 18.18
CA ALA A 69 0.08 -3.33 16.90
C ALA A 69 1.51 -3.30 16.35
N LEU A 70 2.24 -2.20 16.56
CA LEU A 70 3.64 -2.06 16.16
C LEU A 70 4.56 -2.91 17.05
N GLU A 71 4.30 -2.94 18.35
CA GLU A 71 5.06 -3.77 19.31
C GLU A 71 4.90 -5.26 18.96
N MET A 72 3.67 -5.71 18.73
CA MET A 72 3.39 -7.09 18.28
C MET A 72 4.06 -7.41 16.93
N PHE A 73 4.10 -6.46 16.00
CA PHE A 73 4.79 -6.64 14.72
C PHE A 73 6.31 -6.79 14.91
N LEU A 74 6.91 -6.00 15.81
CA LEU A 74 8.33 -6.13 16.16
C LEU A 74 8.62 -7.48 16.81
N ASP A 75 7.80 -7.92 17.77
CA ASP A 75 7.95 -9.22 18.41
C ASP A 75 7.92 -10.37 17.40
N LEU A 76 7.05 -10.30 16.39
CA LEU A 76 6.99 -11.30 15.31
C LEU A 76 8.25 -11.30 14.43
N LEU A 77 8.86 -10.14 14.19
CA LEU A 77 10.08 -10.05 13.39
C LEU A 77 11.31 -10.60 14.11
N TYR A 78 11.34 -10.52 15.44
CA TYR A 78 12.45 -10.98 16.28
C TYR A 78 12.21 -12.34 16.93
N LYS A 79 11.11 -13.02 16.60
CA LYS A 79 10.80 -14.36 17.08
C LYS A 79 11.73 -15.39 16.40
N VAL A 80 12.55 -16.07 17.20
CA VAL A 80 13.41 -17.19 16.79
C VAL A 80 12.61 -18.49 16.74
#